data_AF-A0A3D1JAJ8-F1
#
_entry.id   AF-A0A3D1JAJ8-F1
#
_cell.length_a   1.000
_cell.length_b   1.000
_cell.length_c   1.000
_cell.angle_alpha   90.00
_cell.angle_beta   90.00
_cell.angle_gamma   90.00
#
_symmetry.space_group_name_H-M   'P 1'
#
loop_
_entity.id
_entity.type
_entity.pdbx_description
1 polymer ?
#
loop_
_entity_poly.entity_id
_entity_poly.type
_entity_poly.pdbx_seq_one_letter_code
_entity_poly.pdbx_strand_id
1 'polypeptide(L)'
;AFCKAYITLNLHLDMACPSSQYLFHHYLTLLVSVVTLEEIVAPIKICLDFSYGEKYNRIIAQHMKHAIDTPVHLQRSVCVDTEIILSDILNKDTSCPVVMHWSTSPKQSDWSSLKAQIRQIRRDRTNQASEAFAAHKEIS
;
A
#
# COMPACT_ATOMS: atom_id res chain seq x y z
N ALA A 1 -4.35 20.70 -3.19
CA ALA A 1 -3.35 21.66 -2.68
C ALA A 1 -1.91 21.20 -2.96
N PHE A 2 -1.54 19.96 -2.59
CA PHE A 2 -0.17 19.44 -2.73
C PHE A 2 0.39 19.46 -4.16
N CYS A 3 -0.30 18.90 -5.16
CA CYS A 3 0.24 18.82 -6.52
C CYS A 3 0.53 20.20 -7.13
N LYS A 4 -0.36 21.18 -6.92
CA LYS A 4 -0.18 22.55 -7.41
C LYS A 4 1.06 23.21 -6.78
N ALA A 5 1.24 23.09 -5.46
CA ALA A 5 2.41 23.62 -4.77
C ALA A 5 3.71 22.92 -5.23
N TYR A 6 3.70 21.59 -5.37
CA TYR A 6 4.86 20.84 -5.83
C TYR A 6 5.30 21.24 -7.24
N ILE A 7 4.35 21.43 -8.15
CA ILE A 7 4.61 21.85 -9.53
C ILE A 7 5.21 23.26 -9.56
N THR A 8 4.62 24.20 -8.83
CA THR A 8 5.12 25.58 -8.78
C THR A 8 6.53 25.67 -8.19
N LEU A 9 6.83 24.82 -7.20
CA LEU A 9 8.12 24.83 -6.51
C LEU A 9 9.23 24.05 -7.23
N ASN A 10 8.90 22.99 -7.98
CA ASN A 10 9.92 22.05 -8.48
C ASN A 10 9.99 21.91 -10.00
N LEU A 11 8.94 22.28 -10.75
CA LEU A 11 8.88 22.04 -12.20
C LEU A 11 9.06 23.30 -13.06
N HIS A 12 9.13 24.49 -12.46
CA HIS A 12 9.29 25.79 -13.15
C HIS A 12 8.36 25.98 -14.36
N LEU A 13 7.20 25.32 -14.37
CA LEU A 13 6.24 25.45 -15.46
C LEU A 13 5.54 26.81 -15.35
N ASP A 14 5.54 27.57 -16.45
CA ASP A 14 4.74 28.78 -16.54
C ASP A 14 3.25 28.43 -16.66
N MET A 15 2.63 28.28 -15.50
CA MET A 15 1.21 28.02 -15.37
C MET A 15 0.36 29.30 -15.54
N ALA A 16 0.93 30.47 -15.83
CA ALA A 16 0.16 31.66 -16.19
C ALA A 16 -0.28 31.61 -17.67
N CYS A 17 0.48 30.92 -18.52
CA CYS A 17 0.13 30.71 -19.92
C CYS A 17 -1.05 29.70 -20.07
N PRO A 18 -2.15 30.08 -20.77
CA PRO A 18 -3.31 29.20 -20.97
C PRO A 18 -2.97 27.89 -21.68
N SER A 19 -2.05 27.91 -22.65
CA SER A 19 -1.62 26.71 -23.37
C SER A 19 -0.90 25.71 -22.45
N SER A 20 -0.06 26.20 -21.55
CA SER A 20 0.61 25.36 -20.54
C SER A 20 -0.41 24.71 -19.59
N GLN A 21 -1.41 25.47 -19.14
CA GLN A 21 -2.48 24.92 -18.29
C GLN A 21 -3.29 23.84 -19.01
N TYR A 22 -3.60 24.05 -20.29
CA TYR A 22 -4.34 23.11 -21.13
C TYR A 22 -3.55 21.80 -21.31
N LEU A 23 -2.28 21.90 -21.72
CA LEU A 23 -1.41 20.75 -21.89
C LEU A 23 -1.22 19.98 -20.58
N PHE A 24 -0.96 20.68 -19.48
CA PHE A 24 -0.81 20.06 -18.17
C PHE A 24 -2.02 19.20 -17.79
N HIS A 25 -3.24 19.74 -17.92
CA HIS A 25 -4.45 18.99 -17.60
C HIS A 25 -4.67 17.80 -18.54
N HIS A 26 -4.38 17.95 -19.83
CA HIS A 26 -4.52 16.84 -20.79
C HIS A 26 -3.53 15.73 -20.51
N TYR A 27 -2.27 16.05 -20.25
CA TYR A 27 -1.26 15.07 -19.88
C TYR A 27 -1.54 14.42 -18.53
N LEU A 28 -2.00 15.18 -17.53
CA LEU A 28 -2.38 14.62 -16.23
C LEU A 28 -3.57 13.65 -16.38
N THR A 29 -4.59 14.03 -17.16
CA THR A 29 -5.76 13.17 -17.40
C THR A 29 -5.36 11.91 -18.15
N LEU A 30 -4.52 12.04 -19.19
CA LEU A 30 -3.98 10.90 -19.92
C LEU A 30 -3.19 9.97 -18.99
N LEU A 31 -2.32 10.53 -18.15
CA LEU A 31 -1.52 9.77 -17.21
C LEU A 31 -2.38 9.01 -16.20
N VAL A 32 -3.40 9.65 -15.62
CA VAL A 32 -4.37 9.01 -14.73
C VAL A 32 -5.20 7.94 -15.46
N SER A 33 -5.44 8.09 -16.77
CA SER A 33 -6.21 7.11 -17.55
C SER A 33 -5.42 5.87 -17.95
N VAL A 34 -4.08 5.98 -18.03
CA VAL A 34 -3.21 4.89 -18.50
C VAL A 34 -2.51 4.19 -17.34
N VAL A 35 -2.10 4.93 -16.31
CA VAL A 35 -1.32 4.38 -15.20
C VAL A 35 -2.25 3.95 -14.07
N THR A 36 -2.19 2.68 -13.69
CA THR A 36 -3.02 2.17 -12.59
C THR A 36 -2.34 2.38 -11.24
N LEU A 37 -3.14 2.40 -10.16
CA LEU A 37 -2.58 2.58 -8.81
C LEU A 37 -1.67 1.41 -8.42
N GLU A 38 -1.94 0.20 -8.92
CA GLU A 38 -1.10 -0.99 -8.72
C GLU A 38 0.30 -0.84 -9.32
N GLU A 39 0.45 -0.06 -10.39
CA GLU A 39 1.74 0.18 -11.06
C GLU A 39 2.60 1.21 -10.30
N ILE A 40 1.94 2.15 -9.62
CA ILE A 40 2.63 3.23 -8.90
C ILE A 40 2.91 2.83 -7.44
N VAL A 41 1.99 2.08 -6.83
CA VAL A 41 2.04 1.80 -5.40
C VAL A 41 2.41 0.35 -5.16
N ALA A 42 3.62 0.15 -4.62
CA ALA A 42 4.10 -1.16 -4.22
C ALA A 42 3.07 -1.87 -3.32
N PRO A 43 2.63 -3.09 -3.66
CA PRO A 43 1.61 -3.80 -2.91
C PRO A 43 2.12 -4.17 -1.51
N ILE A 44 1.19 -4.35 -0.58
CA ILE A 44 1.48 -4.90 0.76
C ILE A 44 1.41 -6.41 0.68
N LYS A 45 2.45 -7.10 1.15
CA LYS A 45 2.56 -8.56 1.07
C LYS A 45 1.99 -9.19 2.33
N ILE A 46 0.87 -9.90 2.17
CA ILE A 46 0.11 -10.48 3.28
C ILE A 46 0.05 -12.00 3.09
N CYS A 47 0.51 -12.75 4.09
CA CYS A 47 0.35 -14.19 4.14
C CYS A 47 -0.99 -14.55 4.83
N LEU A 48 -1.80 -15.38 4.18
CA LEU A 48 -3.01 -15.97 4.77
C LEU A 48 -2.72 -17.41 5.17
N ASP A 49 -2.71 -17.67 6.49
CA ASP A 49 -2.38 -18.98 7.05
C ASP A 49 -3.38 -19.38 8.13
N PHE A 50 -4.61 -19.68 7.72
CA PHE A 50 -5.64 -20.20 8.62
C PHE A 50 -5.68 -21.72 8.63
N SER A 51 -5.78 -22.30 9.82
CA SER A 51 -5.81 -23.76 10.05
C SER A 51 -7.00 -24.48 9.40
N TYR A 52 -8.05 -23.73 9.05
CA TYR A 52 -9.25 -24.19 8.34
C TYR A 52 -9.00 -24.52 6.85
N GLY A 53 -7.78 -24.27 6.35
CA GLY A 53 -7.31 -24.69 5.04
C GLY A 53 -7.65 -23.72 3.90
N GLU A 54 -7.18 -24.07 2.69
CA GLU A 54 -7.17 -23.18 1.53
C GLU A 54 -8.55 -22.63 1.13
N LYS A 55 -9.63 -23.41 1.35
CA LYS A 55 -10.99 -22.95 1.06
C LYS A 55 -11.36 -21.74 1.92
N TYR A 56 -10.98 -21.75 3.19
CA TYR A 56 -11.21 -20.64 4.11
C TYR A 56 -10.32 -19.44 3.75
N ASN A 57 -9.03 -19.67 3.50
CA ASN A 57 -8.11 -18.62 3.03
C ASN A 57 -8.66 -17.91 1.78
N ARG A 58 -9.26 -18.66 0.85
CA ARG A 58 -9.87 -18.09 -0.36
C ARG A 58 -11.08 -17.21 -0.06
N ILE A 59 -11.91 -17.56 0.93
CA ILE A 59 -13.03 -16.72 1.36
C ILE A 59 -12.49 -15.40 1.94
N ILE A 60 -11.50 -15.47 2.83
CA ILE A 60 -10.86 -14.28 3.40
C ILE A 60 -10.24 -13.41 2.29
N ALA A 61 -9.54 -14.01 1.34
CA ALA A 61 -8.96 -13.33 0.19
C ALA A 61 -10.01 -12.58 -0.65
N GLN A 62 -11.18 -13.19 -0.88
CA GLN A 62 -12.29 -12.55 -1.60
C GLN A 62 -12.84 -11.36 -0.82
N HIS A 63 -13.07 -11.51 0.47
CA HIS A 63 -13.55 -10.41 1.33
C HIS A 63 -12.53 -9.27 1.35
N MET A 64 -11.24 -9.60 1.39
CA MET A 64 -10.16 -8.61 1.43
C MET A 64 -10.12 -7.73 0.18
N LYS A 65 -10.36 -8.30 -1.00
CA LYS A 65 -10.43 -7.54 -2.27
C LYS A 65 -11.48 -6.42 -2.24
N HIS A 66 -12.56 -6.61 -1.50
CA HIS A 66 -13.62 -5.61 -1.36
C HIS A 66 -13.44 -4.70 -0.15
N ALA A 67 -12.79 -5.20 0.90
CA ALA A 67 -12.61 -4.46 2.14
C ALA A 67 -11.44 -3.47 2.08
N ILE A 68 -10.45 -3.69 1.21
CA ILE A 68 -9.17 -2.96 1.23
C ILE A 68 -8.94 -2.21 -0.08
N ASP A 69 -8.90 -0.88 -0.01
CA ASP A 69 -8.69 0.02 -1.16
C ASP A 69 -7.19 0.19 -1.52
N THR A 70 -6.36 -0.75 -1.10
CA THR A 70 -4.89 -0.71 -1.22
C THR A 70 -4.45 -1.96 -1.98
N PRO A 71 -3.54 -1.83 -2.96
CA PRO A 71 -2.94 -3.00 -3.58
C PRO A 71 -2.31 -3.92 -2.53
N VAL A 72 -2.78 -5.16 -2.51
CA VAL A 72 -2.33 -6.21 -1.61
C VAL A 72 -1.93 -7.42 -2.47
N HIS A 73 -0.80 -8.02 -2.13
CA HIS A 73 -0.36 -9.29 -2.69
C HIS A 73 -0.53 -10.39 -1.65
N LEU A 74 -1.44 -11.33 -1.92
CA LEU A 74 -1.74 -12.44 -1.01
C LEU A 74 -0.80 -13.61 -1.26
N GLN A 75 -0.08 -14.02 -0.23
CA GLN A 75 0.85 -15.13 -0.24
C GLN A 75 0.24 -16.33 0.50
N ARG A 76 0.58 -17.54 0.05
CA ARG A 76 0.14 -18.81 0.68
C ARG A 76 1.08 -19.30 1.78
N SER A 77 2.29 -18.76 1.82
CA SER A 77 3.35 -19.14 2.75
C SER A 77 4.10 -17.89 3.18
N VAL A 78 4.64 -17.92 4.39
CA VAL A 78 5.49 -16.84 4.89
C VAL A 78 6.78 -16.79 4.07
N CYS A 79 7.09 -15.60 3.56
CA CYS A 79 8.28 -15.27 2.78
C CYS A 79 9.09 -14.20 3.53
N VAL A 80 10.34 -14.01 3.12
CA VAL A 80 11.23 -12.98 3.70
C VAL A 80 10.66 -11.57 3.54
N ASP A 81 9.85 -11.37 2.51
CA ASP A 81 9.21 -10.09 2.18
C ASP A 81 7.77 -9.98 2.70
N THR A 82 7.27 -10.96 3.46
CA THR A 82 5.95 -10.91 4.08
C THR A 82 5.92 -9.85 5.17
N GLU A 83 4.99 -8.89 5.04
CA GLU A 83 4.86 -7.79 5.99
C GLU A 83 3.79 -8.03 7.04
N ILE A 84 2.74 -8.79 6.68
CA ILE A 84 1.65 -9.15 7.58
C ILE A 84 1.36 -10.64 7.46
N ILE A 85 1.25 -11.33 8.58
CA ILE A 85 0.69 -12.68 8.68
C ILE A 85 -0.70 -12.58 9.30
N LEU A 86 -1.70 -13.14 8.63
CA LEU A 86 -3.04 -13.34 9.17
C LEU A 86 -3.25 -14.82 9.42
N SER A 87 -3.45 -15.17 10.69
CA SER A 87 -3.63 -16.55 11.12
C SER A 87 -4.55 -16.65 12.34
N ASP A 88 -5.22 -17.79 12.50
CA ASP A 88 -5.92 -18.19 13.71
C ASP A 88 -5.01 -18.88 14.73
N ILE A 89 -3.72 -19.04 14.43
CA ILE A 89 -2.73 -19.63 15.32
C ILE A 89 -1.64 -18.59 15.61
N LEU A 90 -1.31 -18.42 16.89
CA LEU A 90 -0.21 -17.56 17.31
C LEU A 90 1.11 -18.29 17.14
N ASN A 91 1.80 -18.05 16.02
CA ASN A 91 3.19 -18.48 15.85
C ASN A 91 4.15 -17.42 16.39
N LYS A 92 4.78 -17.74 17.54
CA LYS A 92 5.74 -16.84 18.21
C LYS A 92 7.12 -16.83 17.56
N ASP A 93 7.43 -17.82 16.71
CA ASP A 93 8.76 -18.02 16.12
C ASP A 93 8.87 -17.46 14.69
N THR A 94 8.07 -16.46 14.32
CA THR A 94 8.15 -15.83 13.00
C THR A 94 8.97 -14.54 13.06
N SER A 95 9.89 -14.36 12.10
CA SER A 95 10.63 -13.09 11.93
C SER A 95 9.79 -11.99 11.29
N CYS A 96 8.47 -12.21 11.14
CA CYS A 96 7.59 -11.28 10.46
C CYS A 96 7.26 -10.10 11.38
N PRO A 97 7.31 -8.85 10.88
CA PRO A 97 7.09 -7.68 11.72
C PRO A 97 5.68 -7.59 12.33
N VAL A 98 4.65 -8.09 11.64
CA VAL A 98 3.26 -7.97 12.08
C VAL A 98 2.53 -9.31 11.95
N VAL A 99 2.19 -9.90 13.09
CA VAL A 99 1.34 -11.09 13.18
C VAL A 99 -0.02 -10.68 13.75
N MET A 100 -1.08 -10.92 12.99
CA MET A 100 -2.45 -10.59 13.37
C MET A 100 -3.25 -11.87 13.60
N HIS A 101 -3.70 -12.06 14.83
CA HIS A 101 -4.50 -13.21 15.21
C HIS A 101 -5.99 -12.93 14.97
N TRP A 102 -6.62 -13.71 14.09
CA TRP A 102 -8.03 -13.60 13.75
C TRP A 102 -8.76 -14.86 14.17
N SER A 103 -9.90 -14.71 14.87
CA SER A 103 -10.78 -15.84 15.12
C SER A 103 -11.43 -16.35 13.83
N THR A 104 -11.95 -17.58 13.86
CA THR A 104 -12.70 -18.27 12.78
C THR A 104 -13.72 -17.45 12.01
N SER A 105 -14.30 -16.43 12.63
CA SER A 105 -15.15 -15.47 11.95
C SER A 105 -14.53 -14.09 12.11
N PRO A 106 -14.03 -13.47 11.03
CA PRO A 106 -13.40 -12.16 11.12
C PRO A 106 -14.45 -11.11 11.46
N LYS A 107 -14.24 -10.43 12.58
CA LYS A 107 -15.12 -9.37 13.08
C LYS A 107 -14.81 -8.06 12.38
N GLN A 108 -15.74 -7.11 12.46
CA GLN A 108 -15.52 -5.76 11.93
C GLN A 108 -14.27 -5.08 12.55
N SER A 109 -13.95 -5.39 13.81
CA SER A 109 -12.73 -4.96 14.49
C SER A 109 -11.46 -5.46 13.80
N ASP A 110 -11.48 -6.69 13.31
CA ASP A 110 -10.32 -7.36 12.71
C ASP A 110 -9.96 -6.68 11.39
N TRP A 111 -10.98 -6.40 10.56
CA TRP A 111 -10.84 -5.61 9.34
C TRP A 111 -10.36 -4.19 9.61
N SER A 112 -10.89 -3.55 10.66
CA SER A 112 -10.51 -2.18 11.03
C SER A 112 -9.05 -2.10 11.49
N SER A 113 -8.61 -3.10 12.26
CA SER A 113 -7.22 -3.24 12.71
C SER A 113 -6.29 -3.49 11.53
N LEU A 114 -6.65 -4.37 10.60
CA LEU A 114 -5.87 -4.63 9.39
C LEU A 114 -5.70 -3.37 8.53
N LYS A 115 -6.78 -2.59 8.34
CA LYS A 115 -6.70 -1.29 7.65
C LYS A 115 -5.77 -0.31 8.37
N ALA A 116 -5.77 -0.31 9.70
CA ALA A 116 -4.87 0.54 10.48
C ALA A 116 -3.41 0.14 10.29
N GLN A 117 -3.10 -1.16 10.30
CA GLN A 117 -1.75 -1.68 10.07
C GLN A 117 -1.26 -1.41 8.65
N ILE A 118 -2.11 -1.62 7.65
CA ILE A 118 -1.82 -1.26 6.25
C ILE A 118 -1.48 0.23 6.11
N ARG A 119 -2.25 1.11 6.77
CA ARG A 119 -1.95 2.55 6.78
C ARG A 119 -0.62 2.85 7.47
N GLN A 120 -0.30 2.14 8.55
CA GLN A 120 0.96 2.33 9.27
C GLN A 120 2.15 1.93 8.41
N ILE A 121 2.16 0.73 7.84
CA ILE A 121 3.22 0.24 6.94
C ILE A 121 3.47 1.23 5.79
N ARG A 122 2.39 1.78 5.21
CA ARG A 122 2.52 2.79 4.15
C ARG A 122 3.18 4.08 4.61
N ARG A 123 2.81 4.58 5.79
CA ARG A 123 3.47 5.76 6.38
C ARG A 123 4.95 5.49 6.58
N ASP A 124 5.29 4.32 7.13
CA ASP A 124 6.67 3.95 7.41
C ASP A 124 7.50 3.87 6.12
N ARG A 125 6.97 3.22 5.07
CA ARG A 125 7.61 3.20 3.73
C ARG A 125 7.80 4.61 3.15
N THR A 126 6.82 5.50 3.34
CA THR A 126 6.87 6.88 2.82
C THR A 126 7.93 7.70 3.55
N ASN A 127 8.01 7.56 4.88
CA ASN A 127 9.03 8.21 5.70
C ASN A 127 10.43 7.71 5.31
N GLN A 128 10.63 6.40 5.19
CA GLN A 128 11.90 5.80 4.75
C GLN A 128 12.32 6.30 3.36
N ALA A 129 11.38 6.38 2.41
CA ALA A 129 11.67 6.91 1.08
C ALA A 129 12.05 8.40 1.13
N SER A 130 11.40 9.19 2.00
CA SER A 130 11.72 10.61 2.17
C SER A 130 13.10 10.83 2.80
N GLU A 131 13.48 10.01 3.78
CA GLU A 131 14.80 10.04 4.43
C GLU A 131 15.90 9.62 3.44
N ALA A 132 15.69 8.55 2.67
CA ALA A 132 16.62 8.11 1.64
C ALA A 132 16.83 9.19 0.55
N PHE A 133 15.75 9.87 0.14
CA PHE A 133 15.83 10.97 -0.83
C PHE A 133 16.59 12.18 -0.27
N ALA A 134 16.39 12.53 1.00
CA ALA A 134 17.12 13.61 1.67
C ALA A 134 18.62 13.29 1.77
N ALA A 135 18.97 12.06 2.18
CA ALA A 135 20.36 11.62 2.29
C ALA A 135 21.09 11.64 0.94
N HIS A 136 20.42 11.28 -0.17
CA HIS A 136 21.01 11.36 -1.51
C HIS A 136 21.27 12.79 -1.99
N LYS A 137 20.50 13.77 -1.50
CA LYS A 137 20.68 15.19 -1.85
C LYS A 137 21.83 15.86 -1.08
N GLU A 138 22.22 15.33 0.07
CA GLU A 138 23.36 15.86 0.86
C GLU A 138 24.72 15.36 0.35
N ILE A 139 24.73 14.34 -0.52
CA ILE A 139 25.96 13.71 -1.06
C ILE A 139 26.24 14.15 -2.52
N SER A 140 25.31 14.86 -3.18
CA SER A 140 25.49 15.51 -4.50
C SER A 140 25.62 17.02 -4.39
#